data_AF-A0A9E7AJS6-F1
#
_entry.id   AF-A0A9E7AJS6-F1
#
_cell.length_a   1.000
_cell.length_b   1.000
_cell.length_c   1.000
_cell.angle_alpha   90.00
_cell.angle_beta   90.00
_cell.angle_gamma   90.00
#
_symmetry.space_group_name_H-M   'P 1'
#
loop_
_entity.id
_entity.type
_entity.pdbx_description
1 polymer ?
#
loop_
_entity_poly.entity_id
_entity_poly.type
_entity_poly.pdbx_seq_one_letter_code
_entity_poly.pdbx_strand_id
1 'polypeptide(L)'
;MRLKSIAVSNVTPQKAADNLVSAALTYGGSDNITVIVIDVLDDGIADQTRKHLTRGVIATFVSFLALFAATVAVFFLFVSSEWYLGINGTTVGVYRGIPTTIAGINMSSLVETTSIEIKDLPDAVQDSLADGIRVKNEDEAHSTVENYRKQIDDANNKAVKKKEDAQSGGTPTTETTTSTTSSGGE
;
A
#
# COMPACT_ATOMS: atom_id res chain seq x y z
N MET A 1 61.05 -6.23 25.36
CA MET A 1 59.94 -7.01 25.97
C MET A 1 59.88 -6.96 27.50
N ARG A 2 60.97 -6.78 28.27
CA ARG A 2 60.93 -6.85 29.77
C ARG A 2 60.31 -5.65 30.52
N LEU A 3 60.29 -4.44 29.95
CA LEU A 3 59.72 -3.25 30.62
C LEU A 3 58.19 -3.35 30.80
N LYS A 4 57.49 -3.84 29.75
CA LYS A 4 56.04 -4.04 29.79
C LYS A 4 55.64 -5.10 30.85
N SER A 5 56.43 -6.17 31.01
CA SER A 5 56.11 -7.20 32.01
C SER A 5 56.32 -6.73 33.45
N ILE A 6 57.31 -5.86 33.71
CA ILE A 6 57.58 -5.30 35.04
C ILE A 6 56.54 -4.25 35.43
N ALA A 7 56.07 -3.45 34.46
CA ALA A 7 54.99 -2.50 34.69
C ALA A 7 53.62 -3.18 34.89
N VAL A 8 53.38 -4.31 34.23
CA VAL A 8 52.10 -5.04 34.26
C VAL A 8 51.99 -6.03 35.44
N SER A 9 53.11 -6.44 36.06
CA SER A 9 53.10 -7.43 37.16
C SER A 9 52.82 -6.86 38.55
N ASN A 10 52.66 -5.54 38.68
CA ASN A 10 52.66 -4.86 39.97
C ASN A 10 51.34 -4.12 40.22
N VAL A 11 50.77 -4.34 41.41
CA VAL A 11 49.44 -3.84 41.81
C VAL A 11 49.42 -2.33 42.04
N THR A 12 50.57 -1.69 42.24
CA THR A 12 50.66 -0.25 42.54
C THR A 12 51.68 0.47 41.65
N PRO A 13 51.41 1.74 41.26
CA PRO A 13 52.29 2.52 40.38
C PRO A 13 53.66 2.79 41.00
N GLN A 14 53.71 3.00 42.32
CA GLN A 14 54.95 3.18 43.07
C GLN A 14 55.89 1.98 42.92
N LYS A 15 55.37 0.76 43.11
CA LYS A 15 56.15 -0.48 43.02
C LYS A 15 56.57 -0.78 41.59
N ALA A 16 55.76 -0.39 40.60
CA ALA A 16 56.14 -0.47 39.19
C ALA A 16 57.31 0.46 38.88
N ALA A 17 57.28 1.71 39.37
CA ALA A 17 58.37 2.68 39.21
C ALA A 17 59.68 2.17 39.84
N ASP A 18 59.62 1.68 41.09
CA ASP A 18 60.79 1.14 41.81
C ASP A 18 61.45 -0.02 41.05
N ASN A 19 60.65 -0.93 40.49
CA ASN A 19 61.16 -2.04 39.69
C ASN A 19 61.74 -1.60 38.35
N LEU A 20 61.17 -0.57 37.70
CA LEU A 20 61.70 -0.02 36.46
C LEU A 20 63.05 0.66 36.68
N VAL A 21 63.19 1.44 37.76
CA VAL A 21 64.46 2.06 38.15
C VAL A 21 65.49 0.98 38.52
N SER A 22 65.11 0.00 39.34
CA SER A 22 65.99 -1.10 39.74
C SER A 22 66.47 -1.92 38.53
N ALA A 23 65.58 -2.20 37.59
CA ALA A 23 65.95 -2.85 36.34
C ALA A 23 66.95 -2.01 35.54
N ALA A 24 66.73 -0.71 35.39
CA ALA A 24 67.63 0.18 34.66
C ALA A 24 69.01 0.29 35.31
N LEU A 25 69.10 0.35 36.65
CA LEU A 25 70.35 0.33 37.40
C LEU A 25 71.10 -1.00 37.24
N THR A 26 70.38 -2.13 37.28
CA THR A 26 70.96 -3.48 37.16
C THR A 26 71.64 -3.71 35.81
N TYR A 27 71.15 -3.09 34.74
CA TYR A 27 71.76 -3.17 33.41
C TYR A 27 72.83 -2.09 33.15
N GLY A 28 73.30 -1.40 34.20
CA GLY A 28 74.42 -0.48 34.11
C GLY A 28 74.07 0.91 33.58
N GLY A 29 72.85 1.40 33.83
CA GLY A 29 72.50 2.79 33.54
C GLY A 29 73.41 3.75 34.31
N SER A 30 74.37 4.37 33.62
CA SER A 30 75.32 5.32 34.18
C SER A 30 74.84 6.78 34.14
N ASP A 31 73.64 7.02 33.60
CA ASP A 31 73.01 8.33 33.44
C ASP A 31 71.84 8.49 34.42
N ASN A 32 71.36 9.72 34.59
CA ASN A 32 70.19 10.05 35.42
C ASN A 32 68.93 9.40 34.85
N ILE A 33 68.32 8.51 35.64
CA ILE A 33 67.11 7.78 35.24
C ILE A 33 65.88 8.50 35.80
N THR A 34 64.98 8.94 34.92
CA THR A 34 63.67 9.50 35.30
C THR A 34 62.56 8.56 34.80
N VAL A 35 61.66 8.15 35.70
CA VAL A 35 60.51 7.30 35.39
C VAL A 35 59.23 8.00 35.82
N ILE A 36 58.28 8.15 34.90
CA ILE A 36 56.93 8.63 35.17
C ILE A 36 55.97 7.47 34.98
N VAL A 37 55.25 7.10 36.04
CA VAL A 37 54.20 6.08 35.99
C VAL A 37 52.86 6.77 36.15
N ILE A 38 51.97 6.57 35.16
CA ILE A 38 50.61 7.10 35.16
C ILE A 38 49.68 5.90 35.28
N ASP A 39 48.91 5.86 36.36
CA ASP A 39 47.80 4.93 36.51
C ASP A 39 46.56 5.55 35.86
N VAL A 40 46.13 4.99 34.73
CA VAL A 40 44.97 5.49 34.00
C VAL A 40 43.75 4.76 34.53
N LEU A 41 42.98 5.46 35.37
CA LEU A 41 41.67 5.00 35.81
C LEU A 41 40.67 5.24 34.69
N ASP A 42 40.01 4.18 34.23
CA ASP A 42 38.83 4.31 33.38
C ASP A 42 37.65 4.70 34.28
N ASP A 43 37.26 5.97 34.24
CA ASP A 43 36.12 6.50 34.99
C ASP A 43 34.76 6.03 34.41
N GLY A 44 34.78 5.27 33.31
CA GLY A 44 33.61 4.73 32.65
C GLY A 44 32.72 5.80 31.99
N ILE A 45 33.10 7.08 32.05
CA ILE A 45 32.31 8.19 31.50
C ILE A 45 32.23 8.07 29.98
N ALA A 46 33.34 7.71 29.34
CA ALA A 46 33.41 7.49 27.89
C ALA A 46 32.43 6.40 27.40
N ASP A 47 32.24 5.34 28.19
CA ASP A 47 31.32 4.25 27.88
C ASP A 47 29.86 4.59 28.19
N GLN A 48 29.60 5.41 29.21
CA GLN A 48 28.26 5.88 29.52
C GLN A 48 27.73 6.80 28.42
N THR A 49 28.51 7.79 27.96
CA THR A 49 28.06 8.73 26.92
C THR A 49 27.66 8.04 25.63
N ARG A 50 28.38 6.99 25.20
CA ARG A 50 28.07 6.23 23.98
C ARG A 50 26.74 5.48 24.06
N LYS A 51 26.37 4.98 25.24
CA LYS A 51 25.12 4.24 25.46
C LYS A 51 23.90 5.15 25.45
N HIS A 52 24.03 6.40 25.89
CA HIS A 52 22.90 7.34 25.91
C HIS A 52 22.54 7.86 24.51
N LEU A 53 23.54 8.08 23.66
CA LEU A 53 23.32 8.60 22.30
C LEU A 53 22.64 7.59 21.37
N THR A 54 23.02 6.31 21.45
CA THR A 54 22.41 5.26 20.61
C THR A 54 20.98 4.91 21.03
N ARG A 55 20.67 4.95 22.34
CA ARG A 55 19.31 4.70 22.84
C ARG A 55 18.31 5.77 22.40
N GLY A 56 18.73 7.04 22.34
CA GLY A 56 17.87 8.13 21.85
C GLY A 56 17.50 7.99 20.37
N VAL A 57 18.46 7.63 19.52
CA VAL A 57 18.23 7.42 18.08
C VAL A 57 17.32 6.22 17.83
N ILE A 58 17.51 5.11 18.56
CA ILE A 58 16.63 3.94 18.42
C ILE A 58 15.20 4.28 18.87
N ALA A 59 15.03 4.96 20.00
CA ALA A 59 13.71 5.32 20.51
C ALA A 59 12.94 6.24 19.55
N THR A 60 13.61 7.23 18.95
CA THR A 60 13.00 8.11 17.95
C THR A 60 12.60 7.34 16.68
N PHE A 61 13.47 6.48 16.17
CA PHE A 61 13.16 5.67 14.99
C PHE A 61 11.97 4.71 15.22
N VAL A 62 11.94 4.04 16.38
CA VAL A 62 10.81 3.17 16.77
C VAL A 62 9.52 3.97 16.89
N SER A 63 9.58 5.19 17.45
CA SER A 63 8.41 6.08 17.55
C SER A 63 7.88 6.49 16.17
N PHE A 64 8.77 6.88 15.24
CA PHE A 64 8.36 7.19 13.86
C PHE A 64 7.77 5.99 13.14
N LEU A 65 8.37 4.80 13.30
CA LEU A 65 7.86 3.58 12.68
C LEU A 65 6.48 3.20 13.23
N ALA A 66 6.26 3.33 14.53
CA ALA A 66 4.96 3.09 15.15
C ALA A 66 3.89 4.09 14.65
N LEU A 67 4.26 5.36 14.53
CA LEU A 67 3.36 6.41 14.03
C LEU A 67 3.01 6.19 12.56
N PHE A 68 3.99 5.82 11.73
CA PHE A 68 3.77 5.45 10.35
C PHE A 68 2.84 4.24 10.23
N ALA A 69 3.10 3.16 10.97
CA ALA A 69 2.23 1.98 10.98
C ALA A 69 0.79 2.31 11.37
N ALA A 70 0.59 3.16 12.39
CA ALA A 70 -0.74 3.61 12.81
C ALA A 70 -1.45 4.39 11.70
N THR A 71 -0.75 5.31 11.01
CA THR A 71 -1.34 6.07 9.89
C THR A 71 -1.75 5.17 8.73
N VAL A 72 -0.91 4.19 8.37
CA VAL A 72 -1.21 3.22 7.31
C VAL A 72 -2.41 2.36 7.71
N ALA A 73 -2.50 1.92 8.97
CA ALA A 73 -3.64 1.14 9.46
C ALA A 73 -4.95 1.93 9.38
N VAL A 74 -4.97 3.18 9.86
CA VAL A 74 -6.16 4.06 9.77
C VAL A 74 -6.56 4.30 8.31
N PHE A 75 -5.59 4.58 7.44
CA PHE A 75 -5.84 4.77 6.00
C PHE A 75 -6.43 3.50 5.36
N PHE A 76 -5.88 2.33 5.69
CA PHE A 76 -6.37 1.06 5.18
C PHE A 76 -7.80 0.77 5.65
N LEU A 77 -8.14 1.07 6.91
CA LEU A 77 -9.51 0.96 7.43
C LEU A 77 -10.48 1.91 6.73
N PHE A 78 -10.05 3.14 6.45
CA PHE A 78 -10.86 4.12 5.72
C PHE A 78 -11.17 3.65 4.28
N VAL A 79 -10.14 3.23 3.54
CA VAL A 79 -10.25 2.73 2.16
C VAL A 79 -11.06 1.43 2.06
N SER A 80 -11.06 0.61 3.11
CA SER A 80 -11.84 -0.64 3.14
C SER A 80 -13.35 -0.44 3.30
N SER A 81 -13.82 0.81 3.47
CA SER A 81 -15.25 1.12 3.67
C SER A 81 -16.04 1.37 2.37
N GLU A 82 -15.36 1.51 1.23
CA GLU A 82 -16.01 1.72 -0.07
C GLU A 82 -16.51 0.41 -0.70
N TRP A 83 -17.59 0.52 -1.48
CA TRP A 83 -18.14 -0.56 -2.29
C TRP A 83 -18.12 -0.15 -3.77
N TYR A 84 -17.96 -1.11 -4.69
CA TYR A 84 -18.05 -0.81 -6.12
C TYR A 84 -18.55 -1.98 -6.94
N LEU A 85 -19.13 -1.68 -8.10
CA LEU A 85 -19.57 -2.67 -9.09
C LEU A 85 -18.52 -2.76 -10.20
N GLY A 86 -18.14 -3.97 -10.57
CA GLY A 86 -17.14 -4.21 -11.60
C GLY A 86 -17.44 -5.46 -12.43
N ILE A 87 -16.62 -5.68 -13.46
CA ILE A 87 -16.75 -6.80 -14.38
C ILE A 87 -16.20 -8.09 -13.72
N ASN A 88 -17.04 -9.13 -13.62
CA ASN A 88 -16.64 -10.47 -13.22
C ASN A 88 -16.97 -11.47 -14.36
N GLY A 89 -16.03 -11.66 -15.28
CA GLY A 89 -16.25 -12.50 -16.45
C GLY A 89 -17.32 -11.93 -17.38
N THR A 90 -18.52 -12.53 -17.37
CA THR A 90 -19.67 -12.12 -18.21
C THR A 90 -20.73 -11.32 -17.46
N THR A 91 -20.55 -11.15 -16.15
CA THR A 91 -21.63 -10.76 -15.23
C THR A 91 -21.13 -9.67 -14.27
N VAL A 92 -22.04 -8.86 -13.73
CA VAL A 92 -21.69 -7.78 -12.80
C VAL A 92 -21.36 -8.36 -11.41
N GLY A 93 -20.17 -8.07 -10.89
CA GLY A 93 -19.73 -8.43 -9.54
C GLY A 93 -19.77 -7.24 -8.60
N VAL A 94 -20.12 -7.49 -7.33
CA VAL A 94 -20.05 -6.53 -6.23
C VAL A 94 -18.76 -6.76 -5.46
N TYR A 95 -17.95 -5.71 -5.36
CA TYR A 95 -16.65 -5.72 -4.72
C TYR A 95 -16.63 -4.76 -3.54
N ARG A 96 -15.89 -5.13 -2.48
CA ARG A 96 -15.59 -4.26 -1.34
C ARG A 96 -14.14 -3.78 -1.43
N GLY A 97 -13.95 -2.48 -1.28
CA GLY A 97 -12.67 -1.77 -1.39
C GLY A 97 -12.62 -0.82 -2.59
N ILE A 98 -11.41 -0.52 -3.04
CA ILE A 98 -11.16 0.35 -4.20
C ILE A 98 -10.52 -0.48 -5.32
N PRO A 99 -10.95 -0.34 -6.60
CA PRO A 99 -10.32 -0.94 -7.78
C PRO A 99 -9.01 -0.22 -8.12
N THR A 100 -8.09 -0.19 -7.16
CA THR A 100 -6.71 0.29 -7.38
C THR A 100 -5.77 -0.84 -6.98
N THR A 101 -4.86 -1.18 -7.87
CA THR A 101 -3.76 -2.11 -7.56
C THR A 101 -2.61 -1.32 -6.96
N ILE A 102 -2.25 -1.61 -5.71
CA ILE A 102 -1.12 -0.98 -5.03
C ILE A 102 -0.08 -2.06 -4.75
N ALA A 103 1.14 -1.87 -5.26
CA ALA A 103 2.26 -2.80 -5.05
C ALA A 103 1.96 -4.27 -5.42
N GLY A 104 1.14 -4.50 -6.46
CA GLY A 104 0.78 -5.83 -6.95
C GLY A 104 -0.29 -6.57 -6.14
N ILE A 105 -0.84 -5.94 -5.10
CA ILE A 105 -1.94 -6.47 -4.30
C ILE A 105 -3.23 -5.80 -4.78
N ASN A 106 -4.26 -6.60 -5.08
CA ASN A 106 -5.59 -6.09 -5.35
C ASN A 106 -6.29 -5.77 -4.02
N MET A 107 -6.66 -4.51 -3.84
CA MET A 107 -7.36 -4.01 -2.64
C MET A 107 -8.87 -4.32 -2.64
N SER A 108 -9.35 -5.08 -3.62
CA SER A 108 -10.76 -5.44 -3.79
C SER A 108 -11.01 -6.90 -3.42
N SER A 109 -11.98 -7.16 -2.55
CA SER A 109 -12.52 -8.51 -2.34
C SER A 109 -13.85 -8.67 -3.06
N LEU A 110 -14.01 -9.71 -3.88
CA LEU A 110 -15.30 -10.09 -4.47
C LEU A 110 -16.22 -10.57 -3.34
N VAL A 111 -17.34 -9.87 -3.14
CA VAL A 111 -18.34 -10.22 -2.11
C VAL A 111 -19.44 -11.08 -2.72
N GLU A 112 -19.94 -10.67 -3.89
CA GLU A 112 -21.08 -11.34 -4.53
C GLU A 112 -21.02 -11.19 -6.05
N THR A 113 -21.49 -12.22 -6.76
CA THR A 113 -21.71 -12.17 -8.22
C THR A 113 -23.20 -12.07 -8.48
N THR A 114 -23.66 -11.02 -9.16
CA THR A 114 -25.07 -10.86 -9.51
C THR A 114 -25.43 -11.75 -10.70
N SER A 115 -26.71 -11.83 -11.08
CA SER A 115 -27.15 -12.61 -12.27
C SER A 115 -27.31 -11.77 -13.53
N ILE A 116 -26.91 -10.49 -13.51
CA ILE A 116 -27.09 -9.57 -14.64
C ILE A 116 -25.90 -9.64 -15.60
N GLU A 117 -26.15 -10.03 -16.84
CA GLU A 117 -25.13 -10.11 -17.88
C GLU A 117 -24.76 -8.73 -18.43
N ILE A 118 -23.46 -8.48 -18.63
CA ILE A 118 -22.92 -7.19 -19.07
C ILE A 118 -23.51 -6.76 -20.43
N LYS A 119 -23.74 -7.73 -21.31
CA LYS A 119 -24.25 -7.53 -22.67
C LYS A 119 -25.68 -6.95 -22.72
N ASP A 120 -26.43 -7.09 -21.63
CA ASP A 120 -27.80 -6.60 -21.52
C ASP A 120 -27.85 -5.16 -20.99
N LEU A 121 -26.72 -4.62 -20.49
CA LEU A 121 -26.63 -3.24 -20.02
C LEU A 121 -26.35 -2.27 -21.18
N PRO A 122 -26.77 -0.99 -21.06
CA PRO A 122 -26.42 0.04 -22.03
C PRO A 122 -24.90 0.22 -22.15
N ASP A 123 -24.39 0.48 -23.36
CA ASP A 123 -22.94 0.61 -23.64
C ASP A 123 -22.22 1.59 -22.70
N ALA A 124 -22.84 2.75 -22.41
CA ALA A 124 -22.28 3.73 -21.49
C ALA A 124 -22.07 3.19 -20.06
N VAL A 125 -22.92 2.24 -19.63
CA VAL A 125 -22.82 1.60 -18.32
C VAL A 125 -21.78 0.48 -18.37
N GLN A 126 -21.66 -0.24 -19.49
CA GLN A 126 -20.58 -1.23 -19.69
C GLN A 126 -19.19 -0.58 -19.59
N ASP A 127 -19.01 0.58 -20.24
CA ASP A 127 -17.76 1.35 -20.14
C ASP A 127 -17.49 1.81 -18.70
N SER A 128 -18.53 2.29 -18.01
CA SER A 128 -18.41 2.71 -16.60
C SER A 128 -18.11 1.55 -15.65
N LEU A 129 -18.60 0.33 -15.96
CA LEU A 129 -18.31 -0.90 -15.22
C LEU A 129 -16.86 -1.36 -15.41
N ALA A 130 -16.24 -1.07 -16.55
CA ALA A 130 -14.83 -1.36 -16.81
C ALA A 130 -13.92 -0.55 -15.86
N ASP A 131 -14.28 0.70 -15.57
CA ASP A 131 -13.55 1.57 -14.63
C ASP A 131 -13.94 1.35 -13.15
N GLY A 132 -15.08 0.71 -12.91
CA GLY A 132 -15.60 0.36 -11.59
C GLY A 132 -16.46 1.47 -10.98
N ILE A 133 -17.77 1.23 -10.93
CA ILE A 133 -18.76 2.20 -10.43
C ILE A 133 -18.75 2.20 -8.90
N ARG A 134 -18.34 3.32 -8.29
CA ARG A 134 -18.32 3.50 -6.82
C ARG A 134 -19.74 3.65 -6.27
N VAL A 135 -20.04 2.93 -5.20
CA VAL A 135 -21.27 3.04 -4.42
C VAL A 135 -20.93 3.14 -2.92
N LYS A 136 -21.78 3.81 -2.16
CA LYS A 136 -21.46 4.16 -0.76
C LYS A 136 -21.73 3.02 0.22
N ASN A 137 -22.61 2.07 -0.14
CA ASN A 137 -22.96 0.92 0.69
C ASN A 137 -23.57 -0.23 -0.15
N GLU A 138 -23.74 -1.37 0.50
CA GLU A 138 -24.34 -2.59 -0.06
C GLU A 138 -25.79 -2.37 -0.54
N ASP A 139 -26.60 -1.63 0.23
CA ASP A 139 -27.99 -1.33 -0.14
C ASP A 139 -28.09 -0.53 -1.45
N GLU A 140 -27.20 0.44 -1.66
CA GLU A 140 -27.10 1.21 -2.90
C GLU A 140 -26.63 0.34 -4.07
N ALA A 141 -25.72 -0.61 -3.83
CA ALA A 141 -25.32 -1.59 -4.82
C ALA A 141 -26.53 -2.42 -5.28
N HIS A 142 -27.30 -2.99 -4.34
CA HIS A 142 -28.50 -3.76 -4.66
C HIS A 142 -29.57 -2.92 -5.37
N SER A 143 -29.81 -1.69 -4.92
CA SER A 143 -30.77 -0.79 -5.58
C SER A 143 -30.35 -0.44 -7.01
N THR A 144 -29.05 -0.23 -7.24
CA THR A 144 -28.51 0.06 -8.58
C THR A 144 -28.67 -1.15 -9.52
N VAL A 145 -28.36 -2.35 -9.03
CA VAL A 145 -28.58 -3.61 -9.75
C VAL A 145 -30.05 -3.82 -10.09
N GLU A 146 -30.96 -3.57 -9.14
CA GLU A 146 -32.41 -3.67 -9.35
C GLU A 146 -32.91 -2.65 -10.38
N ASN A 147 -32.37 -1.43 -10.38
CA ASN A 147 -32.69 -0.42 -11.38
C ASN A 147 -32.22 -0.82 -12.78
N TYR A 148 -31.08 -1.51 -12.91
CA TYR A 148 -30.65 -2.07 -14.19
C TYR A 148 -31.57 -3.21 -14.63
N ARG A 149 -31.99 -4.08 -13.70
CA ARG A 149 -32.94 -5.16 -13.99
C ARG A 149 -34.25 -4.62 -14.55
N LYS A 150 -34.83 -3.59 -13.92
CA LYS A 150 -36.07 -2.94 -14.41
C LYS A 150 -35.90 -2.33 -15.80
N GLN A 151 -34.77 -1.67 -16.06
CA GLN A 151 -34.52 -1.08 -17.38
C GLN A 151 -34.39 -2.14 -18.48
N ILE A 152 -33.77 -3.27 -18.17
CA ILE A 152 -33.67 -4.42 -19.09
C ILE A 152 -35.07 -5.01 -19.35
N ASP A 153 -35.87 -5.22 -18.30
CA ASP A 153 -37.22 -5.75 -18.41
C ASP A 153 -38.14 -4.82 -19.22
N ASP A 154 -38.07 -3.51 -19.00
CA ASP A 154 -38.82 -2.49 -19.76
C ASP A 154 -38.36 -2.42 -21.23
N ALA A 155 -37.05 -2.51 -21.48
CA ALA A 155 -36.50 -2.55 -22.83
C ALA A 155 -36.93 -3.82 -23.58
N ASN A 156 -36.88 -4.97 -22.91
CA ASN A 156 -37.34 -6.25 -23.45
C ASN A 156 -38.84 -6.23 -23.71
N ASN A 157 -39.67 -5.70 -22.80
CA ASN A 157 -41.11 -5.60 -23.02
C ASN A 157 -41.44 -4.67 -24.20
N LYS A 158 -40.74 -3.54 -24.34
CA LYS A 158 -40.87 -2.66 -25.53
C LYS A 158 -40.42 -3.37 -26.82
N ALA A 159 -39.35 -4.15 -26.77
CA ALA A 159 -38.86 -4.92 -27.91
C ALA A 159 -39.79 -6.08 -28.28
N VAL A 160 -40.41 -6.75 -27.30
CA VAL A 160 -41.42 -7.79 -27.50
C VAL A 160 -42.70 -7.19 -28.07
N LYS A 161 -43.20 -6.07 -27.54
CA LYS A 161 -44.33 -5.33 -28.12
C LYS A 161 -44.08 -4.96 -29.58
N LYS A 162 -42.90 -4.41 -29.88
CA LYS A 162 -42.50 -4.05 -31.25
C LYS A 162 -42.37 -5.26 -32.18
N LYS A 163 -41.99 -6.44 -31.65
CA LYS A 163 -41.92 -7.70 -32.41
C LYS A 163 -43.30 -8.36 -32.57
N GLU A 164 -44.18 -8.27 -31.58
CA GLU A 164 -45.59 -8.69 -31.67
C GLU A 164 -46.33 -7.84 -32.72
N ASP A 165 -46.11 -6.51 -32.71
CA ASP A 165 -46.65 -5.60 -33.72
C ASP A 165 -46.07 -5.88 -35.13
N ALA A 166 -44.81 -6.34 -35.21
CA ALA A 166 -44.17 -6.73 -36.47
C ALA A 166 -44.53 -8.16 -36.95
N GLN A 167 -45.02 -9.03 -36.06
CA GLN A 167 -45.35 -10.43 -36.38
C GLN A 167 -46.86 -10.68 -36.51
N SER A 168 -47.71 -9.74 -36.11
CA SER A 168 -49.16 -9.73 -36.40
C SER A 168 -49.52 -9.10 -37.77
N GLY A 169 -48.51 -8.76 -38.59
CA GLY A 169 -48.73 -8.12 -39.90
C GLY A 169 -47.95 -8.75 -41.04
N GLY A 170 -48.43 -9.88 -41.60
CA GLY A 170 -48.08 -10.32 -42.96
C GLY A 170 -49.34 -10.40 -43.83
N THR A 171 -49.61 -9.44 -44.74
CA THR A 171 -49.26 -9.37 -46.21
C THR A 171 -50.23 -10.19 -47.11
N PRO A 172 -50.60 -9.85 -48.38
CA PRO A 172 -50.31 -8.71 -49.29
C PRO A 172 -51.57 -8.04 -49.94
N THR A 173 -51.41 -6.92 -50.68
CA THR A 173 -51.83 -6.76 -52.11
C THR A 173 -51.60 -5.33 -52.63
N THR A 174 -50.86 -5.29 -53.73
CA THR A 174 -50.68 -4.25 -54.75
C THR A 174 -51.95 -3.46 -55.12
N GLU A 175 -51.87 -2.12 -55.18
CA GLU A 175 -52.49 -1.38 -56.29
C GLU A 175 -51.86 0.02 -56.49
N THR A 176 -51.63 0.27 -57.76
CA THR A 176 -50.96 1.36 -58.49
C THR A 176 -51.72 2.69 -58.43
N THR A 177 -50.99 3.78 -58.77
CA THR A 177 -51.46 5.01 -59.47
C THR A 177 -51.56 6.26 -58.58
N THR A 178 -51.07 7.47 -58.87
CA THR A 178 -50.18 8.10 -59.88
C THR A 178 -50.07 9.59 -59.48
N SER A 179 -48.87 10.16 -59.57
CA SER A 179 -48.45 11.57 -59.82
C SER A 179 -49.22 12.80 -59.30
N THR A 180 -48.46 13.83 -58.87
CA THR A 180 -48.42 15.25 -59.39
C THR A 180 -47.35 16.00 -58.56
N THR A 181 -46.13 16.26 -59.02
CA THR A 181 -45.60 17.39 -59.84
C THR A 181 -45.70 18.79 -59.21
N SER A 182 -44.55 19.42 -58.93
CA SER A 182 -44.18 20.84 -59.24
C SER A 182 -42.80 21.13 -58.60
N SER A 183 -41.68 21.20 -59.35
CA SER A 183 -41.17 22.35 -60.14
C SER A 183 -40.88 23.58 -59.27
N GLY A 184 -39.74 24.26 -59.29
CA GLY A 184 -38.52 24.28 -60.13
C GLY A 184 -37.54 25.31 -59.50
N GLY A 185 -36.22 25.21 -59.73
CA GLY A 185 -35.45 26.13 -60.60
C GLY A 185 -34.94 27.35 -59.81
N GLU A 186 -33.72 27.86 -59.91
CA GLU A 186 -32.47 27.62 -60.66
C GLU A 186 -31.30 28.09 -59.77
#